data_AF-A0A2N2CIU3-F1
#
_entry.id   AF-A0A2N2CIU3-F1
#
_cell.length_a   1.000
_cell.length_b   1.000
_cell.length_c   1.000
_cell.angle_alpha   90.00
_cell.angle_beta   90.00
_cell.angle_gamma   90.00
#
_symmetry.space_group_name_H-M   'P 1'
#
loop_
_entity.id
_entity.type
_entity.pdbx_description
1 polymer ?
#
loop_
_entity_poly.entity_id
_entity_poly.type
_entity_poly.pdbx_seq_one_letter_code
_entity_poly.pdbx_strand_id
1 'polypeptide(L)'
;MEKTQFDHSKLRGRIREKLGTEQEFQKRMGFSKFTTTNRLNGASYFKTDEIKLACAILEIPASEIPAYFFSHNSSEILTILYTEKENNT
;
A
#
# COMPACT_ATOMS: atom_id res chain seq x y z
N MET A 1 11.29 -13.66 -10.87
CA MET A 1 10.34 -13.42 -9.77
C MET A 1 9.54 -12.19 -10.11
N GLU A 2 8.27 -12.37 -10.44
CA GLU A 2 7.33 -11.26 -10.64
C GLU A 2 7.26 -10.43 -9.36
N LYS A 3 7.46 -9.12 -9.50
CA LYS A 3 7.34 -8.17 -8.39
C LYS A 3 5.88 -7.72 -8.34
N THR A 4 5.07 -8.44 -7.59
CA THR A 4 3.74 -7.96 -7.19
C THR A 4 3.95 -6.71 -6.33
N GLN A 5 3.73 -5.53 -6.91
CA GLN A 5 3.77 -4.26 -6.19
C GLN A 5 2.36 -3.87 -5.79
N PHE A 6 2.15 -3.65 -4.49
CA PHE A 6 0.91 -3.06 -4.02
C PHE A 6 0.77 -1.62 -4.47
N ASP A 7 -0.45 -1.26 -4.88
CA ASP A 7 -0.82 0.10 -5.18
C ASP A 7 -1.18 0.84 -3.88
N HIS A 8 -0.28 1.72 -3.46
CA HIS A 8 -0.49 2.58 -2.30
C HIS A 8 -0.99 3.98 -2.68
N SER A 9 -1.53 4.20 -3.89
CA SER A 9 -2.06 5.50 -4.32
C SER A 9 -3.11 6.04 -3.34
N LYS A 10 -4.01 5.17 -2.86
CA LYS A 10 -5.02 5.53 -1.84
C LYS A 10 -4.37 5.97 -0.52
N LEU A 11 -3.36 5.22 -0.07
CA LEU A 11 -2.59 5.55 1.14
C LEU A 11 -1.85 6.90 1.00
N ARG A 12 -1.23 7.15 -0.15
CA ARG A 12 -0.55 8.42 -0.44
C ARG A 12 -1.51 9.60 -0.50
N GLY A 13 -2.73 9.41 -1.00
CA GLY A 13 -3.79 10.41 -0.91
C GLY A 13 -4.11 10.75 0.54
N ARG A 14 -4.36 9.73 1.36
CA ARG A 14 -4.67 9.91 2.79
C ARG A 14 -3.56 10.57 3.59
N ILE A 15 -2.29 10.25 3.28
CA ILE A 15 -1.13 10.92 3.88
C ILE A 15 -1.15 12.42 3.58
N ARG A 16 -1.43 12.82 2.33
CA ARG A 16 -1.51 14.25 1.97
C ARG A 16 -2.68 14.95 2.66
N GLU A 17 -3.83 14.30 2.76
CA GLU A 17 -5.01 14.86 3.46
C GLU A 17 -4.75 15.08 4.95
N LYS A 18 -4.10 14.13 5.64
CA LYS A 18 -3.92 14.18 7.10
C LYS A 18 -2.66 14.89 7.55
N LEU A 19 -1.57 14.77 6.81
CA LEU A 19 -0.23 15.22 7.21
C LEU A 19 0.37 16.25 6.24
N GLY A 20 -0.27 16.49 5.08
CA GLY A 20 0.23 17.37 4.03
C GLY A 20 1.36 16.78 3.19
N THR A 21 2.34 16.12 3.81
CA THR A 21 3.55 15.62 3.13
C THR A 21 3.95 14.20 3.52
N GLU A 22 4.59 13.48 2.59
CA GLU A 22 5.19 12.16 2.85
C GLU A 22 6.38 12.25 3.82
N GLN A 23 7.03 13.41 3.94
CA GLN A 23 8.11 13.64 4.90
C GLN A 23 7.60 13.66 6.34
N GLU A 24 6.43 14.23 6.58
CA GLU A 24 5.81 14.20 7.91
C GLU A 24 5.38 12.78 8.27
N PHE A 25 4.83 12.03 7.31
CA PHE A 25 4.55 10.60 7.49
C PHE A 25 5.81 9.81 7.86
N GLN A 26 6.91 10.00 7.14
CA GLN A 26 8.21 9.39 7.46
C GLN A 26 8.60 9.64 8.93
N LYS A 27 8.55 10.90 9.37
CA LYS A 27 8.92 11.28 10.74
C LYS A 27 8.05 10.59 11.78
N ARG A 28 6.72 10.60 11.59
CA ARG A 28 5.76 9.99 12.51
C ARG A 28 5.91 8.47 12.58
N MET A 29 6.23 7.84 11.46
CA MET A 29 6.51 6.39 11.38
C MET A 29 7.87 6.00 11.96
N GLY A 30 8.78 6.95 12.19
CA GLY A 30 10.15 6.66 12.60
C GLY A 30 10.97 5.97 11.50
N PHE A 31 10.57 6.14 10.23
CA PHE A 31 11.23 5.48 9.11
C PHE A 31 12.42 6.28 8.58
N SER A 32 13.36 5.56 7.98
CA SER A 32 14.32 6.18 7.07
C SER A 32 13.62 6.60 5.78
N LYS A 33 14.23 7.54 5.04
CA LYS A 33 13.73 7.95 3.72
C LYS A 33 13.65 6.77 2.75
N PHE A 34 14.66 5.90 2.76
CA PHE A 34 14.70 4.70 1.92
C PHE A 34 13.57 3.73 2.24
N THR A 35 13.32 3.47 3.53
CA THR A 35 12.22 2.61 3.98
C THR A 35 10.87 3.18 3.54
N THR A 36 10.65 4.48 3.75
CA THR A 36 9.39 5.14 3.39
C THR A 36 9.12 5.03 1.89
N THR A 37 10.13 5.34 1.06
CA THR A 37 10.02 5.20 -0.40
C THR A 37 9.70 3.76 -0.81
N ASN A 38 10.42 2.77 -0.27
CA ASN A 38 10.17 1.37 -0.61
C ASN A 38 8.79 0.87 -0.17
N ARG A 39 8.31 1.32 0.99
CA ARG A 39 6.97 0.99 1.48
C ARG A 39 5.89 1.62 0.60
N LEU A 40 5.96 2.93 0.36
CA LEU A 40 4.96 3.66 -0.43
C LEU A 40 4.98 3.31 -1.92
N ASN A 41 6.10 2.84 -2.46
CA ASN A 41 6.19 2.32 -3.82
C ASN A 41 5.79 0.84 -3.90
N GLY A 42 5.35 0.22 -2.81
CA GLY A 42 4.97 -1.21 -2.81
C GLY A 42 6.14 -2.17 -3.05
N ALA A 43 7.40 -1.70 -3.01
CA ALA A 43 8.59 -2.51 -3.18
C ALA A 43 8.88 -3.40 -1.96
N SER A 44 8.22 -3.13 -0.83
CA SER A 44 8.30 -3.92 0.39
C SER A 44 7.01 -3.79 1.20
N TYR A 45 6.65 -4.86 1.90
CA TYR A 45 5.44 -4.97 2.71
C TYR A 45 5.53 -4.18 4.01
N PHE A 46 4.43 -3.55 4.42
CA PHE A 46 4.29 -3.05 5.79
C PHE A 46 4.14 -4.22 6.76
N LYS A 47 4.85 -4.15 7.89
CA LYS A 47 4.65 -5.10 8.99
C LYS A 47 3.34 -4.78 9.73
N THR A 48 2.76 -5.76 10.40
CA THR A 48 1.51 -5.58 11.17
C THR A 48 1.56 -4.39 12.14
N ASP A 49 2.66 -4.22 12.87
CA ASP A 49 2.80 -3.09 13.81
C ASP A 49 2.97 -1.74 13.10
N GLU A 50 3.61 -1.74 11.92
CA GLU A 50 3.70 -0.56 11.07
C GLU A 50 2.32 -0.16 10.53
N ILE A 51 1.48 -1.14 10.14
CA ILE A 51 0.09 -0.90 9.70
C ILE A 51 -0.72 -0.28 10.84
N LYS A 52 -0.65 -0.85 12.05
CA LYS A 52 -1.36 -0.32 13.22
C LYS A 52 -0.95 1.12 13.52
N LEU A 53 0.36 1.40 13.50
CA LEU A 53 0.88 2.75 13.74
C LEU A 53 0.42 3.73 12.65
N ALA A 54 0.51 3.34 11.38
CA ALA A 54 0.05 4.16 10.26
C ALA A 54 -1.46 4.45 10.34
N CYS A 55 -2.28 3.46 10.73
CA CYS A 55 -3.72 3.66 10.92
C CYS A 55 -4.01 4.64 12.06
N ALA A 56 -3.27 4.59 13.16
CA ALA A 56 -3.39 5.53 14.26
C ALA A 56 -3.01 6.96 13.83
N ILE A 57 -1.92 7.11 13.07
CA ILE A 57 -1.44 8.42 12.58
C ILE A 57 -2.40 9.03 11.55
N LEU A 58 -2.94 8.20 10.64
CA LEU A 58 -3.75 8.64 9.50
C LEU A 58 -5.26 8.58 9.77
N GLU A 59 -5.64 8.19 10.98
CA GLU A 59 -7.03 7.97 11.40
C GLU A 59 -7.79 7.11 10.38
N ILE A 60 -7.21 5.96 10.06
CA ILE A 60 -7.81 4.96 9.17
C ILE A 60 -8.59 3.97 10.04
N PRO A 61 -9.90 3.78 9.82
CA PRO A 61 -10.67 2.79 10.56
C PRO A 61 -10.20 1.37 10.21
N ALA A 62 -10.26 0.46 11.18
CA ALA A 62 -9.77 -0.92 11.01
C ALA A 62 -10.46 -1.67 9.86
N SER A 63 -11.72 -1.33 9.56
CA SER A 63 -12.51 -1.88 8.45
C SER A 63 -11.93 -1.54 7.07
N GLU A 64 -11.16 -0.45 6.95
CA GLU A 64 -10.61 0.01 5.67
C GLU A 64 -9.15 -0.39 5.43
N ILE A 65 -8.50 -1.01 6.41
CA ILE A 65 -7.12 -1.50 6.31
C ILE A 65 -6.86 -2.28 4.99
N PRO A 66 -7.73 -3.25 4.58
CA PRO A 66 -7.56 -3.97 3.32
C PRO A 66 -7.38 -3.05 2.10
N ALA A 67 -8.20 -2.00 2.01
CA ALA A 67 -8.22 -1.09 0.88
C ALA A 67 -7.00 -0.15 0.81
N TYR A 68 -6.32 0.07 1.94
CA TYR A 68 -5.16 0.97 2.02
C TYR A 68 -3.83 0.25 1.87
N PHE A 69 -3.70 -0.97 2.39
CA PHE A 69 -2.42 -1.68 2.49
C PHE A 69 -2.32 -2.94 1.61
N PHE A 70 -3.43 -3.41 1.04
CA PHE A 70 -3.49 -4.67 0.29
C PHE A 70 -4.16 -4.50 -1.09
N SER A 71 -4.16 -3.27 -1.63
CA SER A 71 -4.64 -3.00 -2.98
C SER A 71 -3.60 -3.46 -4.00
N HIS A 72 -4.02 -4.27 -4.98
CA HIS A 72 -3.16 -4.79 -6.03
C HIS A 72 -3.19 -3.86 -7.24
N ASN A 73 -2.05 -3.71 -7.92
CA ASN A 73 -2.05 -3.06 -9.23
C ASN A 73 -2.87 -3.93 -10.21
N SER A 74 -3.89 -3.34 -10.81
CA SER A 74 -4.91 -4.02 -11.63
C SER A 74 -4.37 -4.78 -12.84
N SER A 75 -3.11 -4.56 -13.22
CA SER A 75 -2.45 -5.24 -14.34
C SER A 75 -2.32 -6.76 -14.14
N GLU A 76 -2.20 -7.26 -12.90
CA GLU A 76 -2.08 -8.70 -12.63
C GLU A 76 -3.45 -9.41 -12.62
N ILE A 77 -4.51 -8.74 -12.13
CA ILE A 77 -5.87 -9.32 -12.13
C ILE A 77 -6.34 -9.56 -13.56
N LEU A 78 -6.04 -8.64 -14.48
CA LEU A 78 -6.40 -8.80 -15.89
C LEU A 78 -5.74 -10.05 -16.48
N THR A 79 -4.45 -10.27 -16.23
CA THR A 79 -3.71 -11.44 -16.72
C THR A 79 -4.28 -12.75 -16.18
N ILE A 80 -4.53 -12.85 -14.87
CA ILE A 80 -5.11 -14.06 -14.25
C ILE A 80 -6.50 -14.37 -14.85
N LEU A 81 -7.37 -13.36 -14.98
CA LEU A 81 -8.70 -13.52 -15.55
C LEU A 81 -8.68 -13.95 -17.03
N TYR A 82 -7.68 -13.50 -17.81
CA TYR A 82 -7.52 -13.95 -19.19
C TYR A 82 -6.95 -15.37 -19.29
N THR A 83 -6.02 -15.76 -18.42
CA THR A 83 -5.42 -17.11 -18.42
C THR A 83 -6.41 -18.20 -17.98
N GLU A 84 -7.31 -17.92 -17.03
CA GLU A 84 -8.35 -18.88 -16.61
C GLU A 84 -9.43 -19.07 -17.69
N LYS A 85 -9.64 -18.08 -18.55
CA LYS A 85 -10.63 -18.16 -19.64
C LYS A 85 -10.19 -19.07 -20.79
N GLU A 86 -8.88 -19.18 -21.06
CA GLU A 86 -8.33 -20.03 -22.11
C GLU A 86 -8.20 -21.52 -21.72
N ASN A 87 -8.12 -21.84 -20.42
CA ASN A 87 -7.98 -23.21 -19.94
C ASN A 87 -9.32 -23.92 -19.66
N ASN A 88 -10.45 -23.25 -19.90
CA ASN A 88 -11.81 -23.76 -19.70
C ASN A 88 -12.66 -23.73 -20.98
N THR A 89 -12.01 -23.82 -22.15
CA THR A 89 -12.64 -24.09 -23.46
C THR A 89 -11.93 -25.28 -24.10
#